data_AF-A0A960T309-F1
#
_entry.id   AF-A0A960T309-F1
#
_cell.length_a   1.000
_cell.length_b   1.000
_cell.length_c   1.000
_cell.angle_alpha   90.00
_cell.angle_beta   90.00
_cell.angle_gamma   90.00
#
_symmetry.space_group_name_H-M   'P 1'
#
loop_
_entity.id
_entity.type
_entity.pdbx_description
1 polymer ?
#
loop_
_entity_poly.entity_id
_entity_poly.type
_entity_poly.pdbx_seq_one_letter_code
_entity_poly.pdbx_strand_id
1 'polypeptide(L)'
;MHRSNATISIALLASTACAVADVTVDFPAIQDTWANENKATRNYGSRTTMVIRHSDVKIPYLQFEAHGITGPVISAALHFRITGDTGTLSAHAVSSQTWDESSLKFTNKPAWAATSAGSTSFTSTGWK
;
A
#
# COMPACT_ATOMS: atom_id res chain seq x y z
N MET A 1 -8.44 -11.68 -78.98
CA MET A 1 -8.42 -10.65 -77.92
C MET A 1 -8.13 -11.35 -76.58
N HIS A 2 -6.87 -11.38 -76.14
CA HIS A 2 -6.45 -12.01 -74.88
C HIS A 2 -6.45 -10.95 -73.77
N ARG A 3 -7.30 -11.09 -72.75
CA ARG A 3 -7.28 -10.22 -71.57
C ARG A 3 -6.23 -10.77 -70.59
N SER A 4 -5.22 -9.97 -70.28
CA SER A 4 -4.24 -10.27 -69.23
C SER A 4 -4.76 -9.69 -67.91
N ASN A 5 -4.91 -10.54 -66.89
CA ASN A 5 -5.21 -10.09 -65.53
C ASN A 5 -3.89 -9.94 -64.76
N ALA A 6 -3.64 -8.76 -64.21
CA ALA A 6 -2.53 -8.52 -63.28
C ALA A 6 -3.06 -8.55 -61.84
N THR A 7 -2.42 -9.34 -60.98
CA THR A 7 -2.73 -9.40 -59.55
C THR A 7 -1.67 -8.61 -58.79
N ILE A 8 -2.09 -7.70 -57.93
CA ILE A 8 -1.19 -6.96 -57.02
C ILE A 8 -1.29 -7.64 -55.65
N SER A 9 -0.16 -8.15 -55.16
CA SER A 9 -0.04 -8.68 -53.79
C SER A 9 0.40 -7.55 -52.86
N ILE A 10 -0.39 -7.29 -51.81
CA ILE A 10 -0.01 -6.41 -50.70
C ILE A 10 0.51 -7.30 -49.57
N ALA A 11 1.76 -7.08 -49.14
CA ALA A 11 2.31 -7.68 -47.94
C ALA A 11 1.97 -6.78 -46.74
N LEU A 12 1.20 -7.30 -45.78
CA LEU A 12 0.94 -6.64 -44.51
C LEU A 12 2.14 -6.87 -43.59
N LEU A 13 2.89 -5.83 -43.23
CA LEU A 13 3.88 -5.91 -42.16
C LEU A 13 3.12 -5.91 -40.83
N ALA A 14 3.01 -7.09 -40.20
CA ALA A 14 2.47 -7.18 -38.85
C ALA A 14 3.53 -6.70 -37.85
N SER A 15 3.27 -5.58 -37.18
CA SER A 15 4.08 -5.13 -36.03
C SER A 15 3.65 -5.93 -34.79
N THR A 16 4.52 -6.79 -34.28
CA THR A 16 4.32 -7.44 -32.98
C THR A 16 4.54 -6.41 -31.87
N ALA A 17 3.49 -6.05 -31.13
CA ALA A 17 3.66 -5.30 -29.90
C ALA A 17 4.41 -6.15 -28.86
N CYS A 18 5.41 -5.56 -28.21
CA CYS A 18 6.09 -6.21 -27.08
C CYS A 18 5.16 -6.15 -25.87
N ALA A 19 4.69 -7.30 -25.38
CA ALA A 19 3.95 -7.36 -24.12
C ALA A 19 4.94 -7.10 -22.97
N VAL A 20 4.79 -5.96 -22.29
CA VAL A 20 5.48 -5.70 -21.03
C VAL A 20 4.69 -6.41 -19.94
N ALA A 21 5.31 -7.36 -19.25
CA ALA A 21 4.69 -8.03 -18.12
C ALA A 21 4.66 -7.11 -16.90
N ASP A 22 3.55 -7.13 -16.16
CA ASP A 22 3.48 -6.48 -14.86
C ASP A 22 4.41 -7.18 -13.86
N VAL A 23 5.14 -6.40 -13.08
CA VAL A 23 6.03 -6.91 -12.03
C VAL A 23 5.45 -6.51 -10.67
N THR A 24 5.30 -7.49 -9.78
CA THR A 24 4.97 -7.25 -8.37
C THR A 24 6.25 -7.27 -7.53
N VAL A 25 6.40 -6.28 -6.66
CA VAL A 25 7.50 -6.18 -5.70
C VAL A 25 6.90 -6.03 -4.31
N ASP A 26 7.33 -6.89 -3.39
CA ASP A 26 6.88 -6.86 -2.00
C ASP A 26 7.84 -6.06 -1.14
N PHE A 27 7.27 -5.20 -0.28
CA PHE A 27 8.03 -4.41 0.70
C PHE A 27 7.55 -4.79 2.10
N PRO A 28 8.38 -5.46 2.93
CA PRO A 28 8.04 -5.64 4.33
C PRO A 28 8.05 -4.29 5.05
N ALA A 29 7.26 -4.17 6.12
CA ALA A 29 7.39 -3.02 7.01
C ALA A 29 8.77 -3.05 7.68
N ILE A 30 9.49 -1.93 7.61
CA ILE A 30 10.81 -1.76 8.24
C ILE A 30 10.70 -1.13 9.62
N GLN A 31 9.58 -0.47 9.91
CA GLN A 31 9.23 0.03 11.22
C GLN A 31 7.72 -0.11 11.43
N ASP A 32 7.30 -0.57 12.59
CA ASP A 32 5.89 -0.65 12.96
C ASP A 32 5.63 -0.40 14.44
N THR A 33 4.60 0.39 14.72
CA THR A 33 4.21 0.70 16.10
C THR A 33 2.81 1.31 16.12
N TRP A 34 2.31 1.66 17.30
CA TRP A 34 1.07 2.40 17.41
C TRP A 34 1.10 3.41 18.55
N ALA A 35 0.43 4.53 18.34
CA ALA A 35 0.23 5.57 19.33
C ALA A 35 -1.09 5.35 20.07
N ASN A 36 -1.12 5.62 21.38
CA ASN A 36 -2.29 5.46 22.22
C ASN A 36 -2.54 6.72 23.05
N GLU A 37 -3.66 7.40 22.82
CA GLU A 37 -4.03 8.63 23.54
C GLU A 37 -4.10 8.41 25.05
N ASN A 38 -4.72 7.30 25.48
CA ASN A 38 -4.91 6.97 26.91
C ASN A 38 -3.60 6.67 27.65
N LYS A 39 -2.49 6.46 26.93
CA LYS A 39 -1.15 6.21 27.47
C LYS A 39 -0.13 7.02 26.67
N ALA A 40 -0.31 8.34 26.68
CA ALA A 40 0.33 9.22 25.71
C ALA A 40 1.87 9.20 25.68
N THR A 41 2.52 8.85 26.80
CA THR A 41 3.99 8.76 26.92
C THR A 41 4.55 7.37 26.67
N ARG A 42 3.71 6.35 26.50
CA ARG A 42 4.12 4.96 26.34
C ARG A 42 4.44 4.64 24.87
N ASN A 43 5.57 4.00 24.64
CA ASN A 43 5.93 3.38 23.38
C ASN A 43 5.40 1.93 23.29
N TYR A 44 5.10 1.48 22.07
CA TYR A 44 4.58 0.16 21.77
C TYR A 44 5.36 -0.59 20.67
N GLY A 45 6.55 -0.12 20.25
CA GLY A 45 7.31 -0.73 19.15
C GLY A 45 7.64 -2.20 19.39
N SER A 46 7.88 -2.61 20.63
CA SER A 46 8.14 -4.03 20.94
C SER A 46 6.90 -4.94 20.91
N ARG A 47 5.72 -4.47 20.49
CA ARG A 47 4.48 -5.26 20.49
C ARG A 47 4.32 -5.96 19.15
N THR A 48 3.99 -7.24 19.18
CA THR A 48 3.69 -8.04 17.99
C THR A 48 2.29 -7.80 17.43
N THR A 49 1.50 -6.90 18.03
CA THR A 49 0.16 -6.52 17.58
C THR A 49 -0.04 -5.03 17.75
N MET A 50 -0.71 -4.44 16.75
CA MET A 50 -1.14 -3.05 16.79
C MET A 50 -2.64 -2.96 17.06
N VAL A 51 -3.05 -1.84 17.64
CA VAL A 51 -4.46 -1.57 17.93
C VAL A 51 -4.89 -0.32 17.18
N ILE A 52 -6.03 -0.42 16.50
CA ILE A 52 -6.67 0.68 15.78
C ILE A 52 -8.02 0.94 16.44
N ARG A 53 -8.25 2.15 16.93
CA ARG A 53 -9.54 2.58 17.49
C ARG A 53 -9.73 4.09 17.34
N HIS A 54 -10.97 4.51 17.08
CA HIS A 54 -11.33 5.93 16.95
C HIS A 54 -11.87 6.53 18.26
N SER A 55 -12.65 5.77 19.05
CA SER A 55 -13.27 6.23 20.29
C SER A 55 -12.27 6.59 21.40
N ASP A 56 -11.21 5.80 21.49
CA ASP A 56 -10.03 5.99 22.30
C ASP A 56 -8.86 5.97 21.33
N VAL A 57 -8.40 7.14 20.92
CA VAL A 57 -7.62 7.28 19.69
C VAL A 57 -6.35 6.43 19.76
N LYS A 58 -6.32 5.39 18.92
CA LYS A 58 -5.21 4.45 18.77
C LYS A 58 -4.89 4.31 17.30
N ILE A 59 -3.65 4.65 16.94
CA ILE A 59 -3.26 4.83 15.55
C ILE A 59 -2.02 4.00 15.28
N PRO A 60 -2.07 3.04 14.33
CA PRO A 60 -0.90 2.33 13.86
C PRO A 60 -0.07 3.21 12.92
N TYR A 61 1.24 3.01 12.94
CA TYR A 61 2.21 3.61 12.04
C TYR A 61 3.03 2.48 11.43
N LEU A 62 3.16 2.52 10.10
CA LEU A 62 3.92 1.56 9.31
C LEU A 62 4.85 2.34 8.39
N GLN A 63 6.11 1.95 8.30
CA GLN A 63 7.05 2.48 7.32
C GLN A 63 7.55 1.35 6.42
N PHE A 64 7.68 1.67 5.13
CA PHE A 64 8.16 0.77 4.10
C PHE A 64 9.29 1.46 3.34
N GLU A 65 10.34 0.71 3.01
CA GLU A 65 11.40 1.16 2.11
C GLU A 65 11.11 0.61 0.71
N ALA A 66 10.51 1.43 -0.15
CA ALA A 66 10.19 1.04 -1.52
C ALA A 66 11.38 1.27 -2.44
N HIS A 67 11.91 0.20 -3.04
CA HIS A 67 13.01 0.24 -4.00
C HIS A 67 12.71 -0.62 -5.23
N GLY A 68 13.50 -0.44 -6.30
CA GLY A 68 13.39 -1.30 -7.49
C GLY A 68 12.16 -1.02 -8.37
N ILE A 69 11.42 0.06 -8.12
CA ILE A 69 10.33 0.51 -8.98
C ILE A 69 10.94 1.32 -10.14
N THR A 70 10.99 0.72 -11.32
CA THR A 70 11.60 1.34 -12.52
C THR A 70 10.58 1.79 -13.57
N GLY A 71 9.29 1.49 -13.35
CA GLY A 71 8.19 1.83 -14.24
C GLY A 71 7.02 2.48 -13.50
N PRO A 72 5.91 2.81 -14.19
CA PRO A 72 4.73 3.37 -13.56
C PRO A 72 4.10 2.36 -12.58
N VAL A 73 3.62 2.86 -11.44
CA VAL A 73 2.88 2.04 -10.46
C VAL A 73 1.44 1.86 -10.96
N ILE A 74 1.04 0.62 -11.20
CA ILE A 74 -0.31 0.25 -11.67
C ILE A 74 -1.28 0.15 -10.49
N SER A 75 -0.84 -0.47 -9.40
CA SER A 75 -1.60 -0.62 -8.16
C SER A 75 -0.64 -0.76 -6.96
N ALA A 76 -1.15 -0.49 -5.77
CA ALA A 76 -0.47 -0.75 -4.52
C ALA A 76 -1.47 -1.33 -3.53
N ALA A 77 -1.08 -2.40 -2.85
CA ALA A 77 -1.88 -3.04 -1.82
C ALA A 77 -1.10 -3.07 -0.51
N LEU A 78 -1.77 -2.72 0.59
CA LEU A 78 -1.25 -2.89 1.94
C LEU A 78 -1.77 -4.21 2.48
N HIS A 79 -0.89 -5.18 2.69
CA HIS A 79 -1.27 -6.47 3.25
C HIS A 79 -1.14 -6.50 4.78
N PHE A 80 -2.17 -6.99 5.46
CA PHE A 80 -2.18 -7.13 6.93
C PHE A 80 -3.16 -8.21 7.38
N ARG A 81 -2.96 -8.68 8.62
CA ARG A 81 -3.87 -9.62 9.27
C ARG A 81 -4.72 -8.92 10.31
N ILE A 82 -6.03 -9.05 10.17
CA ILE A 82 -7.01 -8.58 11.13
C ILE A 82 -7.26 -9.64 12.18
N THR A 83 -7.26 -9.24 13.45
CA THR A 83 -7.65 -10.07 14.61
C THR A 83 -8.86 -9.50 15.35
N GLY A 84 -9.63 -8.61 14.71
CA GLY A 84 -10.86 -8.03 15.24
C GLY A 84 -12.10 -8.54 14.52
N ASP A 85 -13.27 -8.08 14.98
CA ASP A 85 -14.56 -8.55 14.47
C ASP A 85 -15.04 -7.74 13.26
N THR A 86 -15.33 -6.45 13.41
CA THR A 86 -15.83 -5.64 12.30
C THR A 86 -15.21 -4.24 12.30
N GLY A 87 -15.08 -3.63 11.12
CA GLY A 87 -14.59 -2.27 11.01
C GLY A 87 -14.24 -1.84 9.59
N THR A 88 -13.93 -0.56 9.46
CA THR A 88 -13.39 0.06 8.25
C THR A 88 -12.02 0.64 8.60
N LEU A 89 -11.03 0.40 7.73
CA LEU A 89 -9.69 0.97 7.83
C LEU A 89 -9.45 1.87 6.64
N SER A 90 -8.79 2.98 6.90
CA SER A 90 -8.24 3.86 5.88
C SER A 90 -6.74 4.03 6.13
N ALA A 91 -5.95 3.94 5.07
CA ALA A 91 -4.53 4.24 5.10
C ALA A 91 -4.31 5.70 4.72
N HIS A 92 -3.45 6.40 5.45
CA HIS A 92 -3.14 7.80 5.23
C HIS A 92 -1.62 7.99 5.19
N ALA A 93 -1.15 8.87 4.31
CA ALA A 93 0.26 9.23 4.27
C ALA A 93 0.68 9.96 5.55
N VAL A 94 1.82 9.61 6.12
CA VAL A 94 2.38 10.25 7.32
C VAL A 94 3.23 11.46 6.89
N SER A 95 3.10 12.59 7.58
CA SER A 95 3.74 13.84 7.19
C SER A 95 5.25 13.89 7.40
N SER A 96 5.80 13.00 8.23
CA SER A 96 7.24 12.87 8.48
C SER A 96 7.68 11.42 8.34
N GLN A 97 8.88 11.23 7.77
CA GLN A 97 9.56 9.94 7.67
C GLN A 97 10.63 9.75 8.76
N THR A 98 10.81 10.73 9.65
CA THR A 98 11.87 10.74 10.67
C THR A 98 11.42 10.19 12.03
N TRP A 99 10.26 9.54 12.10
CA TRP A 99 9.84 8.88 13.34
C TRP A 99 10.57 7.56 13.50
N ASP A 100 10.75 7.16 14.76
CA ASP A 100 11.47 5.94 15.11
C ASP A 100 10.57 5.05 15.97
N GLU A 101 10.47 3.77 15.58
CA GLU A 101 9.64 2.75 16.21
C GLU A 101 9.89 2.64 17.71
N SER A 102 11.15 2.76 18.15
CA SER A 102 11.54 2.59 19.55
C SER A 102 11.17 3.78 20.43
N SER A 103 10.84 4.93 19.83
CA SER A 103 10.61 6.19 20.54
C SER A 103 9.26 6.86 20.26
N LEU A 104 8.50 6.36 19.27
CA LEU A 104 7.18 6.87 18.94
C LEU A 104 6.21 6.63 20.10
N LYS A 105 5.55 7.71 20.51
CA LYS A 105 4.52 7.79 21.54
C LYS A 105 3.44 8.76 21.05
N PHE A 106 2.29 8.80 21.71
CA PHE A 106 1.21 9.68 21.24
C PHE A 106 1.59 11.16 21.23
N THR A 107 2.44 11.60 22.16
CA THR A 107 2.85 13.02 22.27
C THR A 107 3.84 13.46 21.19
N ASN A 108 4.54 12.55 20.51
CA ASN A 108 5.48 12.86 19.43
C ASN A 108 5.11 12.21 18.09
N LYS A 109 3.90 11.64 18.00
CA LYS A 109 3.43 10.99 16.78
C LYS A 109 3.35 12.01 15.64
N PRO A 110 3.83 11.66 14.43
CA PRO A 110 3.67 12.53 13.28
C PRO A 110 2.20 12.63 12.86
N ALA A 111 1.82 13.76 12.26
CA ALA A 111 0.50 13.92 11.66
C ALA A 111 0.36 13.04 10.41
N TRP A 112 -0.87 12.80 9.98
CA TRP A 112 -1.18 12.13 8.71
C TRP A 112 -2.05 13.03 7.83
N ALA A 113 -2.03 12.75 6.53
CA ALA A 113 -2.79 13.49 5.53
C ALA A 113 -4.31 13.33 5.73
N ALA A 114 -5.07 14.41 5.47
CA ALA A 114 -6.53 14.39 5.56
C ALA A 114 -7.16 13.41 4.54
N THR A 115 -6.55 13.30 3.35
CA THR A 115 -7.00 12.38 2.30
C THR A 115 -6.46 10.97 2.54
N SER A 116 -7.32 9.97 2.46
CA SER A 116 -6.93 8.55 2.49
C SER A 116 -6.28 8.13 1.18
N ALA A 117 -5.20 7.36 1.26
CA ALA A 117 -4.57 6.68 0.12
C ALA A 117 -5.33 5.42 -0.32
N GLY A 118 -6.11 4.83 0.59
CA GLY A 118 -6.93 3.65 0.33
C GLY A 118 -7.77 3.29 1.55
N SER A 119 -8.76 2.42 1.37
CA SER A 119 -9.59 1.92 2.47
C SER A 119 -10.10 0.51 2.21
N THR A 120 -10.46 -0.19 3.28
CA THR A 120 -11.07 -1.51 3.22
C THR A 120 -11.98 -1.74 4.42
N SER A 121 -12.96 -2.64 4.27
CA SER A 121 -13.86 -3.06 5.34
C SER A 121 -13.71 -4.54 5.63
N PHE A 122 -13.95 -4.93 6.87
CA PHE A 122 -13.88 -6.32 7.31
C PHE A 122 -14.99 -6.65 8.30
N THR A 123 -15.38 -7.92 8.32
CA THR A 123 -16.44 -8.48 9.18
C THR A 123 -15.98 -9.70 9.98
N SER A 124 -14.71 -10.08 9.84
CA SER A 124 -14.09 -11.15 10.62
C SER A 124 -12.57 -11.03 10.58
N THR A 125 -11.91 -11.83 11.43
CA THR A 125 -10.48 -12.09 11.40
C THR A 125 -10.05 -12.68 10.05
N GLY A 126 -8.96 -12.18 9.47
CA GLY A 126 -8.48 -12.65 8.17
C GLY A 126 -7.38 -11.77 7.58
N TRP A 127 -6.82 -12.21 6.47
CA TRP A 127 -5.87 -11.42 5.68
C TRP A 127 -6.63 -10.42 4.79
N LYS A 128 -6.06 -9.24 4.65
CA LYS A 128 -6.46 -8.17 3.74
C LYS A 128 -5.24 -7.69 2.99
#